data_AF-A0A1A8X907-F1
#
_entry.id   AF-A0A1A8X907-F1
#
_cell.length_a   1.000
_cell.length_b   1.000
_cell.length_c   1.000
_cell.angle_alpha   90.00
_cell.angle_beta   90.00
_cell.angle_gamma   90.00
#
_symmetry.space_group_name_H-M   'P 1'
#
loop_
_entity.id
_entity.type
_entity.pdbx_description
1 polymer ?
#
loop_
_entity_poly.entity_id
_entity_poly.type
_entity_poly.pdbx_seq_one_letter_code
_entity_poly.pdbx_strand_id
1 'polypeptide(L)'
;YAFFDKIDNYTDVLDKAEKITSTKVINTHKDTISLEDDILDGVCYDNVEVSCNSLLNDDISLKYQSPHIICQQFKYLYRSLITMKEISPIIQVEENDYLFLSYWLSNKLRINALTSTFCVKDFYRTLQEMDFIFFSNELLGEKLKNIESYHLDNMNILLNLYKIKNEIYSIISAGELTNKMDSCLEYKKECNIKYREGIINCRDGCNDFHNALKLFKCIYENYLGGYKDNKDDSQYNELFKLPDHDSVVKEYRAGQFRKITTTSFLVPLFGLFFMLISSNKFSPYRHYLLEKIKSSKNEWFSVDERENELLSYPSDIDSKIIDESDYNIGYYSARNF
;
A
#
# COMPACT_ATOMS: atom_id res chain seq x y z
N TYR A 1 1.00 -17.31 1.27
CA TYR A 1 2.02 -16.35 1.77
C TYR A 1 3.31 -17.01 2.25
N ALA A 2 3.31 -18.30 2.65
CA ALA A 2 4.48 -18.98 3.23
C ALA A 2 5.81 -18.88 2.44
N PHE A 3 5.79 -18.85 1.10
CA PHE A 3 7.03 -18.72 0.33
C PHE A 3 7.78 -17.39 0.60
N PHE A 4 7.10 -16.35 1.10
CA PHE A 4 7.74 -15.09 1.46
C PHE A 4 8.73 -15.23 2.61
N ASP A 5 8.57 -16.24 3.47
CA ASP A 5 9.50 -16.53 4.58
C ASP A 5 10.89 -16.94 4.07
N LYS A 6 10.96 -17.42 2.82
CA LYS A 6 12.20 -17.78 2.10
C LYS A 6 12.29 -17.03 0.76
N ILE A 7 11.78 -15.79 0.69
CA ILE A 7 11.70 -15.04 -0.59
C ILE A 7 13.05 -14.89 -1.29
N ASP A 8 14.14 -14.79 -0.51
CA ASP A 8 15.49 -14.63 -1.04
C ASP A 8 15.94 -15.82 -1.91
N ASN A 9 15.34 -17.01 -1.75
CA ASN A 9 15.56 -18.16 -2.63
C ASN A 9 15.02 -17.96 -4.06
N TYR A 10 14.09 -17.01 -4.24
CA TYR A 10 13.39 -16.78 -5.50
C TYR A 10 13.81 -15.49 -6.19
N THR A 11 14.37 -14.52 -5.47
CA THR A 11 14.64 -13.16 -5.98
C THR A 11 15.51 -13.15 -7.24
N ASP A 12 16.68 -13.82 -7.23
CA ASP A 12 17.59 -13.83 -8.39
C ASP A 12 16.96 -14.51 -9.61
N VAL A 13 16.29 -15.65 -9.38
CA VAL A 13 15.61 -16.41 -10.44
C VAL A 13 14.46 -15.60 -11.03
N LEU A 14 13.70 -14.90 -10.18
CA LEU A 14 12.63 -14.00 -10.60
C LEU A 14 13.18 -12.85 -11.45
N ASP A 15 14.22 -12.15 -10.98
CA ASP A 15 14.76 -10.99 -11.69
C ASP A 15 15.37 -11.38 -13.05
N LYS A 16 15.97 -12.57 -13.16
CA LYS A 16 16.43 -13.11 -14.45
C LYS A 16 15.26 -13.46 -15.36
N ALA A 17 14.20 -14.07 -14.84
CA ALA A 17 12.99 -14.35 -15.62
C ALA A 17 12.35 -13.06 -16.15
N GLU A 18 12.17 -12.04 -15.29
CA GLU A 18 11.54 -10.76 -15.65
C GLU A 18 12.30 -9.98 -16.73
N LYS A 19 13.62 -10.18 -16.85
CA LYS A 19 14.45 -9.57 -17.91
C LYS A 19 14.25 -10.21 -19.29
N ILE A 20 13.60 -11.36 -19.39
CA ILE A 20 13.30 -12.00 -20.68
C ILE A 20 12.14 -11.24 -21.34
N THR A 21 12.45 -10.49 -22.39
CA THR A 21 11.48 -9.65 -23.13
C THR A 21 11.29 -10.07 -24.58
N SER A 22 12.08 -11.02 -25.07
CA SER A 22 11.97 -11.56 -26.43
C SER A 22 12.31 -13.03 -26.48
N THR A 23 11.68 -13.73 -27.42
CA THR A 23 12.05 -15.09 -27.77
C THR A 23 13.30 -15.08 -28.62
N LYS A 24 14.40 -15.69 -28.14
CA LYS A 24 15.48 -16.09 -29.04
C LYS A 24 14.89 -17.00 -30.12
N VAL A 25 14.81 -16.50 -31.35
CA VAL A 25 14.53 -17.33 -32.51
C VAL A 25 15.78 -18.19 -32.70
N ILE A 26 15.71 -19.45 -32.33
CA ILE A 26 16.74 -20.41 -32.71
C ILE A 26 16.54 -20.63 -34.21
N ASN A 27 17.25 -19.86 -35.03
CA ASN A 27 17.45 -20.24 -36.41
C ASN A 27 18.19 -21.58 -36.36
N THR A 28 17.60 -22.62 -36.94
CA THR A 28 18.14 -23.99 -37.03
C THR A 28 19.35 -24.09 -37.96
N HIS A 29 20.24 -23.11 -37.92
CA HIS A 29 21.59 -23.23 -38.43
C HIS A 29 22.56 -22.55 -37.45
N LYS A 30 23.11 -23.40 -36.58
CA LYS A 30 24.50 -23.31 -36.12
C LYS A 30 24.83 -22.13 -35.20
N ASP A 31 24.31 -22.15 -33.98
CA ASP A 31 24.94 -21.48 -32.85
C ASP A 31 25.03 -22.44 -31.66
N THR A 32 26.11 -23.21 -31.63
CA THR A 32 26.59 -23.86 -30.41
C THR A 32 27.10 -22.75 -29.49
N ILE A 33 26.22 -22.21 -28.65
CA ILE A 33 26.64 -21.36 -27.53
C ILE A 33 27.14 -22.33 -26.45
N SER A 34 28.43 -22.23 -26.14
CA SER A 34 29.08 -22.97 -25.06
C SER A 34 28.40 -22.67 -23.73
N LEU A 35 27.62 -23.60 -23.22
CA LEU A 35 27.59 -23.86 -21.78
C LEU A 35 28.68 -24.90 -21.51
N GLU A 36 29.56 -24.63 -20.56
CA GLU A 36 30.47 -25.63 -20.01
C GLU A 36 29.63 -26.77 -19.42
N ASP A 37 29.46 -27.83 -20.20
CA ASP A 37 28.95 -29.12 -19.79
C ASP A 37 30.14 -29.99 -19.37
N ASP A 38 30.20 -30.32 -18.07
CA ASP A 38 30.87 -31.53 -17.62
C ASP A 38 29.90 -32.71 -17.81
N ILE A 39 30.42 -33.73 -18.49
CA ILE A 39 29.73 -34.81 -19.18
C ILE A 39 29.04 -35.79 -18.21
N LEU A 40 27.82 -36.24 -18.57
CA LEU A 40 27.45 -37.64 -18.39
C LEU A 40 26.86 -38.21 -19.69
N ASP A 41 27.51 -39.28 -20.13
CA ASP A 41 27.35 -40.02 -21.39
C ASP A 41 26.03 -40.80 -21.46
N GLY A 42 25.38 -40.82 -22.64
CA GLY A 42 24.34 -41.78 -22.97
C GLY A 42 22.99 -41.22 -23.47
N VAL A 43 22.78 -41.39 -24.80
CA VAL A 43 21.54 -41.18 -25.58
C VAL A 43 21.32 -39.74 -26.09
N CYS A 44 21.78 -39.48 -27.32
CA CYS A 44 21.37 -38.31 -28.10
C CYS A 44 19.91 -38.46 -28.54
N TYR A 45 18.97 -38.01 -27.69
CA TYR A 45 17.72 -37.50 -28.22
C TYR A 45 18.03 -36.14 -28.84
N ASP A 46 17.82 -36.00 -30.15
CA ASP A 46 17.64 -34.69 -30.76
C ASP A 46 16.35 -34.09 -30.17
N ASN A 47 16.41 -33.63 -28.93
CA ASN A 47 15.35 -32.84 -28.31
C ASN A 47 15.37 -31.49 -29.01
N VAL A 48 14.65 -31.42 -30.13
CA VAL A 48 14.33 -30.15 -30.78
C VAL A 48 13.64 -29.30 -29.73
N GLU A 49 14.34 -28.27 -29.25
CA GLU A 49 13.80 -27.38 -28.23
C GLU A 49 12.49 -26.77 -28.75
N VAL A 50 11.38 -27.06 -28.08
CA VAL A 50 10.10 -26.53 -28.50
C VAL A 50 10.05 -25.04 -28.16
N SER A 51 9.84 -24.24 -29.21
CA SER A 51 9.78 -22.78 -29.11
C SER A 51 8.43 -22.30 -28.60
N CYS A 52 8.47 -21.38 -27.63
CA CYS A 52 7.28 -20.66 -27.15
C CYS A 52 6.61 -19.80 -28.25
N ASN A 53 7.26 -19.57 -29.40
CA ASN A 53 6.65 -18.87 -30.53
C ASN A 53 5.45 -19.61 -31.12
N SER A 54 5.33 -20.91 -30.88
CA SER A 54 4.13 -21.69 -31.24
C SER A 54 2.85 -21.09 -30.65
N LEU A 55 2.91 -20.51 -29.44
CA LEU A 55 1.78 -19.90 -28.76
C LEU A 55 1.26 -18.61 -29.42
N LEU A 56 1.98 -18.04 -30.39
CA LEU A 56 1.49 -16.89 -31.15
C LEU A 56 0.31 -17.25 -32.07
N ASN A 57 0.25 -18.51 -32.52
CA ASN A 57 -0.79 -19.00 -33.43
C ASN A 57 -1.83 -19.88 -32.73
N ASP A 58 -1.71 -20.05 -31.40
CA ASP A 58 -2.63 -20.83 -30.59
C ASP A 58 -3.78 -19.96 -30.06
N ASP A 59 -4.92 -20.56 -29.72
CA ASP A 59 -6.09 -19.88 -29.13
C ASP A 59 -5.74 -19.08 -27.86
N ILE A 60 -4.65 -19.45 -27.16
CA ILE A 60 -4.15 -18.72 -25.99
C ILE A 60 -3.73 -17.29 -26.32
N SER A 61 -3.35 -17.00 -27.57
CA SER A 61 -3.04 -15.65 -28.06
C SER A 61 -4.24 -14.72 -28.07
N LEU A 62 -5.46 -15.27 -28.13
CA LEU A 62 -6.71 -14.51 -28.00
C LEU A 62 -7.04 -14.20 -26.53
N LYS A 63 -6.44 -14.91 -25.59
CA LYS A 63 -6.69 -14.77 -24.15
C LYS A 63 -5.67 -13.90 -23.44
N TYR A 64 -4.41 -13.90 -23.90
CA TYR A 64 -3.33 -13.19 -23.23
C TYR A 64 -2.47 -12.41 -24.23
N GLN A 65 -2.03 -11.23 -23.80
CA GLN A 65 -1.02 -10.46 -24.50
C GLN A 65 0.34 -11.16 -24.39
N SER A 66 1.00 -11.35 -25.52
CA SER A 66 2.36 -11.91 -25.62
C SER A 66 2.57 -13.23 -24.86
N PRO A 67 1.74 -14.27 -25.09
CA PRO A 67 1.81 -15.54 -24.36
C PRO A 67 3.17 -16.25 -24.54
N HIS A 68 3.81 -16.07 -25.70
CA HIS A 68 5.16 -16.57 -25.98
C HIS A 68 6.22 -16.02 -25.00
N ILE A 69 6.12 -14.75 -24.59
CA ILE A 69 7.04 -14.16 -23.60
C ILE A 69 6.77 -14.77 -22.22
N ILE A 70 5.49 -14.86 -21.82
CA ILE A 70 5.09 -15.47 -20.54
C ILE A 70 5.59 -16.92 -20.48
N CYS A 71 5.44 -17.67 -21.56
CA CYS A 71 5.97 -19.03 -21.70
C CYS A 71 7.49 -19.07 -21.50
N GLN A 72 8.26 -18.18 -22.12
CA GLN A 72 9.72 -18.19 -21.94
C GLN A 72 10.15 -17.85 -20.51
N GLN A 73 9.52 -16.84 -19.91
CA GLN A 73 9.74 -16.49 -18.52
C GLN A 73 9.41 -17.67 -17.62
N PHE A 74 8.28 -18.35 -17.87
CA PHE A 74 7.88 -19.53 -17.10
C PHE A 74 8.79 -20.74 -17.35
N LYS A 75 9.27 -20.99 -18.58
CA LYS A 75 10.27 -22.04 -18.87
C LYS A 75 11.52 -21.83 -18.03
N TYR A 76 11.99 -20.58 -17.91
CA TYR A 76 13.14 -20.25 -17.08
C TYR A 76 12.88 -20.55 -15.60
N LEU A 77 11.76 -20.06 -15.04
CA LEU A 77 11.38 -20.33 -13.65
C LEU A 77 11.20 -21.84 -13.37
N TYR A 78 10.52 -22.55 -14.27
CA TYR A 78 10.29 -23.99 -14.17
C TYR A 78 11.61 -24.75 -14.16
N ARG A 79 12.52 -24.46 -15.10
CA ARG A 79 13.84 -25.10 -15.13
C ARG A 79 14.60 -24.87 -13.83
N SER A 80 14.64 -23.64 -13.32
CA SER A 80 15.38 -23.30 -12.11
C SER A 80 14.77 -23.87 -10.83
N LEU A 81 13.44 -23.90 -10.71
CA LEU A 81 12.75 -24.24 -9.47
C LEU A 81 12.24 -25.68 -9.41
N ILE A 82 12.01 -26.30 -10.56
CA ILE A 82 11.51 -27.68 -10.68
C ILE A 82 12.62 -28.57 -11.23
N THR A 83 12.94 -28.45 -12.52
CA THR A 83 13.84 -29.39 -13.21
C THR A 83 15.20 -29.54 -12.52
N MET A 84 15.86 -28.42 -12.22
CA MET A 84 17.19 -28.44 -11.59
C MET A 84 17.17 -29.01 -10.17
N LYS A 85 16.05 -28.90 -9.47
CA LYS A 85 15.90 -29.48 -8.13
C LYS A 85 15.56 -30.96 -8.18
N GLU A 86 14.77 -31.41 -9.15
CA GLU A 86 14.47 -32.84 -9.34
C GLU A 86 15.70 -33.68 -9.69
N ILE A 87 16.61 -33.12 -10.48
CA ILE A 87 17.87 -33.80 -10.85
C ILE A 87 18.97 -33.62 -9.78
N SER A 88 18.78 -32.73 -8.81
CA SER A 88 19.80 -32.47 -7.80
C SER A 88 19.81 -33.56 -6.73
N PRO A 89 20.99 -34.07 -6.34
CA PRO A 89 21.11 -34.95 -5.18
C PRO A 89 21.07 -34.20 -3.84
N ILE A 90 21.09 -32.86 -3.84
CA ILE A 90 21.27 -32.03 -2.65
C ILE A 90 20.00 -31.27 -2.28
N ILE A 91 19.35 -30.66 -3.27
CA ILE A 91 18.15 -29.85 -3.06
C ILE A 91 16.94 -30.57 -3.66
N GLN A 92 15.76 -30.33 -3.09
CA GLN A 92 14.51 -30.92 -3.56
C GLN A 92 13.49 -29.82 -3.85
N VAL A 93 12.51 -30.15 -4.68
CA VAL A 93 11.34 -29.29 -4.89
C VAL A 93 10.55 -29.24 -3.59
N GLU A 94 10.35 -28.04 -3.05
CA GLU A 94 9.57 -27.79 -1.83
C GLU A 94 8.16 -27.28 -2.19
N GLU A 95 7.20 -27.42 -1.27
CA GLU A 95 5.84 -26.87 -1.44
C GLU A 95 5.86 -25.36 -1.77
N ASN A 96 6.82 -24.62 -1.19
CA ASN A 96 6.98 -23.19 -1.45
C ASN A 96 7.34 -22.88 -2.92
N ASP A 97 8.01 -23.79 -3.63
CA ASP A 97 8.32 -23.61 -5.05
C ASP A 97 7.03 -23.62 -5.88
N TYR A 98 6.13 -24.55 -5.59
CA TYR A 98 4.81 -24.60 -6.22
C TYR A 98 3.94 -23.39 -5.89
N LEU A 99 3.98 -22.92 -4.63
CA LEU A 99 3.26 -21.72 -4.21
C LEU A 99 3.79 -20.46 -4.90
N PHE A 100 5.11 -20.35 -5.04
CA PHE A 100 5.75 -19.24 -5.76
C PHE A 100 5.37 -19.26 -7.25
N LEU A 101 5.47 -20.40 -7.92
CA LEU A 101 5.08 -20.53 -9.33
C LEU A 101 3.59 -20.24 -9.55
N SER A 102 2.72 -20.67 -8.63
CA SER A 102 1.29 -20.35 -8.65
C SER A 102 1.05 -18.84 -8.57
N TYR A 103 1.74 -18.17 -7.65
CA TYR A 103 1.69 -16.72 -7.50
C TYR A 103 2.17 -16.00 -8.74
N TRP A 104 3.38 -16.33 -9.21
CA TRP A 104 3.99 -15.66 -10.35
C TRP A 104 3.11 -15.80 -11.60
N LEU A 105 2.67 -17.03 -11.91
CA LEU A 105 1.88 -17.28 -13.11
C LEU A 105 0.49 -16.64 -12.99
N SER A 106 -0.17 -16.71 -11.83
CA SER A 106 -1.44 -15.99 -11.60
C SER A 106 -1.30 -14.49 -11.85
N ASN A 107 -0.27 -13.86 -11.27
CA ASN A 107 -0.03 -12.43 -11.42
C ASN A 107 0.24 -12.04 -12.87
N LYS A 108 1.08 -12.83 -13.56
CA LYS A 108 1.43 -12.59 -14.97
C LYS A 108 0.25 -12.74 -15.91
N LEU A 109 -0.53 -13.80 -15.77
CA LEU A 109 -1.70 -14.03 -16.60
C LEU A 109 -2.76 -12.94 -16.36
N ARG A 110 -2.98 -12.53 -15.11
CA ARG A 110 -3.90 -11.44 -14.79
C ARG A 110 -3.52 -10.13 -15.46
N ILE A 111 -2.25 -9.72 -15.37
CA ILE A 111 -1.76 -8.45 -15.94
C ILE A 111 -1.88 -8.44 -17.47
N ASN A 112 -1.70 -9.59 -18.10
CA ASN A 112 -1.69 -9.72 -19.56
C ASN A 112 -3.00 -10.29 -20.12
N ALA A 113 -4.06 -10.45 -19.31
CA ALA A 113 -5.32 -11.01 -19.79
C ALA A 113 -6.03 -10.01 -20.72
N LEU A 114 -6.46 -10.49 -21.88
CA LEU A 114 -7.31 -9.74 -22.83
C LEU A 114 -8.80 -9.85 -22.47
N THR A 115 -9.13 -10.72 -21.51
CA THR A 115 -10.49 -10.94 -21.00
C THR A 115 -10.52 -10.76 -19.48
N SER A 116 -11.71 -10.70 -18.89
CA SER A 116 -11.88 -10.52 -17.44
C SER A 116 -11.49 -11.75 -16.60
N THR A 117 -11.18 -12.88 -17.24
CA THR A 117 -10.89 -14.16 -16.59
C THR A 117 -9.57 -14.73 -17.06
N PHE A 118 -8.84 -15.38 -16.16
CA PHE A 118 -7.64 -16.16 -16.48
C PHE A 118 -7.70 -17.51 -15.79
N CYS A 119 -6.93 -18.48 -16.30
CA CYS A 119 -6.81 -19.79 -15.70
C CYS A 119 -5.37 -20.29 -15.79
N VAL A 120 -4.74 -20.42 -14.62
CA VAL A 120 -3.35 -20.85 -14.46
C VAL A 120 -3.19 -22.29 -14.91
N LYS A 121 -4.12 -23.16 -14.54
CA LYS A 121 -4.10 -24.58 -14.92
C LYS A 121 -4.27 -24.77 -16.41
N ASP A 122 -5.17 -24.02 -17.05
CA ASP A 122 -5.35 -24.10 -18.50
C ASP A 122 -4.09 -23.64 -19.24
N PHE A 123 -3.49 -22.52 -18.80
CA PHE A 123 -2.24 -22.05 -19.40
C PHE A 123 -1.13 -23.09 -19.26
N TYR A 124 -0.96 -23.68 -18.06
CA TYR A 124 0.05 -24.71 -17.85
C TYR A 124 -0.20 -25.97 -18.68
N ARG A 125 -1.46 -26.41 -18.82
CA ARG A 125 -1.81 -27.53 -19.70
C ARG A 125 -1.44 -27.25 -21.16
N THR A 126 -1.67 -26.03 -21.66
CA THR A 126 -1.20 -25.65 -23.01
C THR A 126 0.32 -25.76 -23.13
N LEU A 127 1.08 -25.41 -22.07
CA LEU A 127 2.53 -25.62 -22.07
C LEU A 127 2.91 -27.11 -22.09
N GLN A 128 2.17 -27.97 -21.38
CA GLN A 128 2.38 -29.41 -21.40
C GLN A 128 2.04 -30.04 -22.75
N GLU A 129 0.98 -29.59 -23.41
CA GLU A 129 0.61 -30.02 -24.77
C GLU A 129 1.67 -29.59 -25.79
N MET A 130 2.26 -28.41 -25.58
CA MET A 130 3.35 -27.89 -26.41
C MET A 130 4.66 -28.67 -26.21
N ASP A 131 5.06 -28.94 -24.96
CA ASP A 131 6.34 -29.59 -24.63
C ASP A 131 6.21 -30.47 -23.37
N PHE A 132 5.61 -31.64 -23.55
CA PHE A 132 5.33 -32.58 -22.44
C PHE A 132 6.60 -33.06 -21.73
N ILE A 133 7.70 -33.23 -22.48
CA ILE A 133 8.97 -33.69 -21.93
C ILE A 133 9.53 -32.62 -20.98
N PHE A 134 9.52 -31.35 -21.42
CA PHE A 134 9.99 -30.25 -20.59
C PHE A 134 9.07 -30.01 -19.39
N PHE A 135 7.76 -29.99 -19.57
CA PHE A 135 6.77 -29.73 -18.51
C PHE A 135 6.18 -31.01 -17.91
N SER A 136 7.05 -31.95 -17.55
CA SER A 136 6.69 -33.30 -17.09
C SER A 136 6.31 -33.42 -15.60
N ASN A 137 6.50 -32.38 -14.78
CA ASN A 137 6.18 -32.45 -13.34
C ASN A 137 4.65 -32.42 -13.12
N GLU A 138 4.08 -33.61 -12.89
CA GLU A 138 2.63 -33.78 -12.69
C GLU A 138 2.12 -33.04 -11.43
N LEU A 139 2.92 -33.06 -10.35
CA LEU A 139 2.57 -32.42 -9.08
C LEU A 139 2.35 -30.90 -9.23
N LEU A 140 3.14 -30.22 -10.06
CA LEU A 140 2.97 -28.79 -10.32
C LEU A 140 1.58 -28.52 -10.90
N GLY A 141 1.12 -29.32 -11.87
CA GLY A 141 -0.21 -29.17 -12.45
C GLY A 141 -1.34 -29.27 -11.42
N GLU A 142 -1.19 -30.16 -10.43
CA GLU A 142 -2.15 -30.31 -9.33
C GLU A 142 -2.14 -29.11 -8.38
N LYS A 143 -0.93 -28.65 -8.04
CA LYS A 143 -0.65 -27.61 -7.04
C LYS A 143 -0.88 -26.18 -7.53
N LEU A 144 -0.81 -25.95 -8.84
CA LEU A 144 -1.07 -24.64 -9.44
C LEU A 144 -2.50 -24.16 -9.10
N LYS A 145 -2.63 -22.93 -8.63
CA LYS A 145 -3.93 -22.33 -8.26
C LYS A 145 -4.06 -20.94 -8.85
N ASN A 146 -5.29 -20.61 -9.27
CA ASN A 146 -5.67 -19.22 -9.54
C ASN A 146 -5.73 -18.48 -8.21
N ILE A 147 -4.94 -17.42 -8.06
CA ILE A 147 -4.99 -16.54 -6.90
C ILE A 147 -5.89 -15.34 -7.22
N GLU A 148 -6.84 -15.05 -6.35
CA GLU A 148 -7.76 -13.92 -6.52
C GLU A 148 -7.02 -12.57 -6.49
N SER A 149 -7.58 -11.59 -7.21
CA SER A 149 -6.94 -10.27 -7.39
C SER A 149 -6.59 -9.59 -6.07
N TYR A 150 -7.47 -9.66 -5.08
CA TYR A 150 -7.22 -9.10 -3.74
C TYR A 150 -5.95 -9.67 -3.10
N HIS A 151 -5.79 -11.00 -3.13
CA HIS A 151 -4.61 -11.66 -2.58
C HIS A 151 -3.35 -11.36 -3.38
N LEU A 152 -3.45 -11.32 -4.72
CA LEU A 152 -2.34 -10.98 -5.59
C LEU A 152 -1.83 -9.55 -5.35
N ASP A 153 -2.72 -8.57 -5.19
CA ASP A 153 -2.31 -7.18 -4.94
C ASP A 153 -1.58 -7.06 -3.60
N ASN A 154 -2.07 -7.74 -2.57
CA ASN A 154 -1.40 -7.86 -1.28
C ASN A 154 -0.02 -8.56 -1.40
N MET A 155 0.07 -9.66 -2.14
CA MET A 155 1.35 -10.35 -2.39
C MET A 155 2.33 -9.46 -3.16
N ASN A 156 1.87 -8.65 -4.12
CA ASN A 156 2.71 -7.71 -4.85
C ASN A 156 3.27 -6.61 -3.95
N ILE A 157 2.51 -6.14 -2.96
CA ILE A 157 3.01 -5.22 -1.94
C ILE A 157 4.16 -5.86 -1.15
N LEU A 158 3.99 -7.11 -0.69
CA LEU A 158 5.05 -7.83 0.01
C LEU A 158 6.29 -8.03 -0.86
N LEU A 159 6.12 -8.45 -2.12
CA LEU A 159 7.24 -8.65 -3.03
C LEU A 159 8.04 -7.34 -3.21
N ASN A 160 7.35 -6.22 -3.42
CA ASN A 160 8.00 -4.91 -3.53
C ASN A 160 8.74 -4.53 -2.25
N LEU A 161 8.13 -4.74 -1.08
CA LEU A 161 8.77 -4.50 0.21
C LEU A 161 10.06 -5.31 0.38
N TYR A 162 10.04 -6.60 0.02
CA TYR A 162 11.24 -7.45 0.06
C TYR A 162 12.30 -7.05 -0.97
N LYS A 163 11.91 -6.63 -2.18
CA LYS A 163 12.85 -6.08 -3.17
C LYS A 163 13.54 -4.84 -2.64
N ILE A 164 12.78 -3.88 -2.11
CA ILE A 164 13.33 -2.64 -1.52
C ILE A 164 14.25 -2.95 -0.34
N LYS A 165 13.89 -3.92 0.53
CA LYS A 165 14.77 -4.41 1.60
C LYS A 165 16.11 -4.88 1.03
N ASN A 166 16.08 -5.68 -0.05
CA ASN A 166 17.29 -6.24 -0.65
C ASN A 166 18.17 -5.17 -1.31
N GLU A 167 17.58 -4.14 -1.91
CA GLU A 167 18.33 -2.97 -2.43
C GLU A 167 19.03 -2.21 -1.29
N ILE A 168 18.31 -1.88 -0.21
CA ILE A 168 18.88 -1.24 0.97
C ILE A 168 20.03 -2.08 1.52
N TYR A 169 19.82 -3.40 1.62
CA TYR A 169 20.85 -4.32 2.09
C TYR A 169 22.10 -4.30 1.23
N SER A 170 21.94 -4.36 -0.10
CA SER A 170 23.04 -4.30 -1.05
C SER A 170 23.89 -3.05 -0.86
N ILE A 171 23.24 -1.89 -0.72
CA ILE A 171 23.91 -0.58 -0.52
C ILE A 171 24.66 -0.55 0.82
N ILE A 172 24.02 -0.97 1.90
CA ILE A 172 24.64 -0.92 3.24
C ILE A 172 25.83 -1.88 3.34
N SER A 173 25.72 -3.04 2.71
CA SER A 173 26.76 -4.08 2.72
C SER A 173 27.93 -3.78 1.78
N ALA A 174 27.75 -2.91 0.78
CA ALA A 174 28.82 -2.49 -0.10
C ALA A 174 29.90 -1.71 0.67
N GLY A 175 31.12 -2.23 0.75
CA GLY A 175 32.17 -1.73 1.65
C GLY A 175 32.51 -0.24 1.50
N GLU A 176 32.67 0.26 0.28
CA GLU A 176 33.38 1.52 -0.05
C GLU A 176 32.50 2.78 -0.17
N LEU A 177 31.19 2.71 0.10
CA LEU A 177 30.33 3.91 -0.01
C LEU A 177 30.58 4.88 1.16
N THR A 178 31.09 6.07 0.85
CA THR A 178 30.92 7.24 1.72
C THR A 178 29.45 7.67 1.67
N ASN A 179 28.82 7.88 2.84
CA ASN A 179 27.40 8.26 2.97
C ASN A 179 26.35 7.22 2.53
N LYS A 180 26.55 5.94 2.86
CA LYS A 180 25.56 4.85 2.64
C LYS A 180 24.12 5.19 3.03
N MET A 181 23.95 5.95 4.11
CA MET A 181 22.64 6.32 4.65
C MET A 181 21.88 7.25 3.69
N ASP A 182 22.56 8.21 3.06
CA ASP A 182 21.94 9.10 2.08
C ASP A 182 21.51 8.32 0.84
N SER A 183 22.32 7.36 0.40
CA SER A 183 21.98 6.47 -0.72
C SER A 183 20.76 5.58 -0.46
N CYS A 184 20.41 5.33 0.81
CA CYS A 184 19.23 4.54 1.18
C CYS A 184 17.95 5.38 1.31
N LEU A 185 18.03 6.72 1.26
CA LEU A 185 16.92 7.60 1.62
C LEU A 185 15.70 7.43 0.70
N GLU A 186 15.92 7.23 -0.60
CA GLU A 186 14.84 7.02 -1.57
C GLU A 186 14.14 5.68 -1.34
N TYR A 187 14.92 4.59 -1.25
CA TYR A 187 14.41 3.26 -0.94
C TYR A 187 13.66 3.21 0.40
N LYS A 188 14.15 3.92 1.42
CA LYS A 188 13.42 4.08 2.69
C LYS A 188 12.04 4.71 2.47
N LYS A 189 11.98 5.83 1.75
CA LYS A 189 10.72 6.53 1.49
C LYS A 189 9.75 5.61 0.77
N GLU A 190 10.23 4.89 -0.24
CA GLU A 190 9.43 3.92 -0.97
C GLU A 190 8.94 2.77 -0.08
N CYS A 191 9.83 2.19 0.75
CA CYS A 191 9.48 1.16 1.73
C CYS A 191 8.37 1.64 2.67
N ASN A 192 8.50 2.85 3.22
CA ASN A 192 7.51 3.43 4.13
C ASN A 192 6.15 3.63 3.43
N ILE A 193 6.15 4.13 2.19
CA ILE A 193 4.95 4.32 1.38
C ILE A 193 4.26 2.96 1.14
N LYS A 194 5.01 1.96 0.67
CA LYS A 194 4.46 0.61 0.40
C LYS A 194 4.00 -0.12 1.64
N TYR A 195 4.71 0.05 2.76
CA TYR A 195 4.32 -0.56 4.03
C TYR A 195 3.01 0.05 4.56
N ARG A 196 2.86 1.38 4.47
CA ARG A 196 1.61 2.08 4.81
C ARG A 196 0.47 1.67 3.87
N GLU A 197 0.74 1.56 2.58
CA GLU A 197 -0.22 1.06 1.58
C GLU A 197 -0.73 -0.34 1.96
N GLY A 198 0.17 -1.25 2.34
CA GLY A 198 -0.19 -2.59 2.82
C GLY A 198 -1.12 -2.57 4.04
N ILE A 199 -0.79 -1.75 5.06
CA ILE A 199 -1.64 -1.60 6.24
C ILE A 199 -3.03 -1.07 5.86
N ILE A 200 -3.10 -0.06 4.99
CA ILE A 200 -4.37 0.57 4.59
C ILE A 200 -5.24 -0.37 3.74
N ASN A 201 -4.63 -1.25 2.94
CA ASN A 201 -5.33 -2.24 2.11
C ASN A 201 -5.84 -3.44 2.91
N CYS A 202 -5.28 -3.69 4.09
CA CYS A 202 -5.66 -4.77 4.99
C CYS A 202 -6.71 -4.29 6.01
N ARG A 203 -7.97 -4.11 5.58
CA ARG A 203 -9.05 -3.60 6.45
C ARG A 203 -9.85 -4.69 7.15
N ASP A 204 -10.26 -5.71 6.42
CA ASP A 204 -11.07 -6.83 6.90
C ASP A 204 -10.70 -8.12 6.15
N GLY A 205 -10.70 -9.27 6.83
CA GLY A 205 -10.49 -10.58 6.20
C GLY A 205 -9.06 -10.86 5.69
N CYS A 206 -8.06 -10.12 6.18
CA CYS A 206 -6.71 -10.10 5.65
C CYS A 206 -5.64 -10.62 6.63
N ASN A 207 -6.04 -11.44 7.61
CA ASN A 207 -5.17 -11.87 8.72
C ASN A 207 -3.82 -12.45 8.25
N ASP A 208 -3.81 -13.29 7.21
CA ASP A 208 -2.57 -13.88 6.69
C ASP A 208 -1.64 -12.82 6.09
N PHE A 209 -2.19 -11.85 5.37
CA PHE A 209 -1.42 -10.74 4.83
C PHE A 209 -0.90 -9.81 5.93
N HIS A 210 -1.73 -9.51 6.94
CA HIS A 210 -1.32 -8.74 8.12
C HIS A 210 -0.16 -9.40 8.85
N ASN A 211 -0.23 -10.71 9.06
CA ASN A 211 0.83 -11.47 9.70
C ASN A 211 2.11 -11.45 8.87
N ALA A 212 2.00 -11.59 7.54
CA ALA A 212 3.15 -11.47 6.63
C ALA A 212 3.77 -10.06 6.64
N LEU A 213 2.97 -8.99 6.72
CA LEU A 213 3.45 -7.61 6.87
C LEU A 213 4.17 -7.39 8.21
N LYS A 214 3.65 -7.93 9.30
CA LYS A 214 4.31 -7.90 10.62
C LYS A 214 5.65 -8.63 10.58
N LEU A 215 5.68 -9.82 9.99
CA LEU A 215 6.92 -10.59 9.84
C LEU A 215 7.94 -9.82 9.00
N PHE A 216 7.52 -9.24 7.88
CA PHE A 216 8.37 -8.36 7.07
C PHE A 216 8.97 -7.23 7.90
N LYS A 217 8.15 -6.51 8.70
CA LYS A 217 8.63 -5.44 9.58
C LYS A 217 9.68 -5.95 10.55
N CYS A 218 9.43 -7.07 11.21
CA CYS A 218 10.40 -7.68 12.13
C CYS A 218 11.72 -8.02 11.43
N ILE A 219 11.67 -8.64 10.26
CA ILE A 219 12.86 -8.97 9.47
C ILE A 219 13.61 -7.69 9.08
N TYR A 220 12.91 -6.70 8.52
CA TYR A 220 13.47 -5.44 8.08
C TYR A 220 14.19 -4.70 9.23
N GLU A 221 13.52 -4.51 10.36
CA GLU A 221 14.08 -3.77 11.50
C GLU A 221 15.19 -4.53 12.23
N ASN A 222 15.07 -5.85 12.41
CA ASN A 222 16.11 -6.66 13.05
C ASN A 222 17.38 -6.72 12.21
N TYR A 223 17.21 -6.92 10.90
CA TYR A 223 18.33 -7.06 9.98
C TYR A 223 19.13 -5.76 9.89
N LEU A 224 18.44 -4.63 9.78
CA LEU A 224 19.07 -3.32 9.75
C LEU A 224 19.67 -2.96 11.11
N GLY A 225 19.14 -3.52 12.21
CA GLY A 225 19.62 -3.29 13.57
C GLY A 225 21.07 -3.66 13.79
N GLY A 226 21.59 -4.61 13.01
CA GLY A 226 23.00 -5.00 13.03
C GLY A 226 23.95 -3.95 12.43
N TYR A 227 23.44 -2.99 11.64
CA TYR A 227 24.22 -1.90 11.04
C TYR A 227 24.11 -0.59 11.83
N LYS A 228 23.62 -0.68 13.05
CA LYS A 228 23.67 0.38 14.04
C LYS A 228 25.13 0.59 14.44
N ASP A 229 25.84 1.39 13.66
CA ASP A 229 27.18 1.85 14.02
C ASP A 229 27.11 2.64 15.34
N ASN A 230 28.23 2.78 16.06
CA ASN A 230 28.31 3.51 17.34
C ASN A 230 27.96 5.03 17.25
N LYS A 231 27.30 5.48 16.18
CA LYS A 231 26.81 6.83 15.96
C LYS A 231 25.29 6.88 16.20
N ASP A 232 24.94 7.83 17.07
CA ASP A 232 23.62 8.36 17.40
C ASP A 232 22.42 7.49 17.01
N ASP A 233 21.91 6.74 18.00
CA ASP A 233 20.64 6.00 18.00
C ASP A 233 19.50 6.75 17.29
N SER A 234 19.51 8.08 17.33
CA SER A 234 18.51 8.93 16.69
C SER A 234 18.47 8.79 15.16
N GLN A 235 19.62 8.82 14.46
CA GLN A 235 19.65 8.75 13.00
C GLN A 235 19.21 7.36 12.50
N TYR A 236 19.65 6.30 13.18
CA TYR A 236 19.27 4.93 12.84
C TYR A 236 17.75 4.71 12.99
N ASN A 237 17.19 5.11 14.13
CA ASN A 237 15.75 4.97 14.41
C ASN A 237 14.90 5.80 13.45
N GLU A 238 15.35 6.99 13.08
CA GLU A 238 14.66 7.81 12.09
C GLU A 238 14.68 7.16 10.70
N LEU A 239 15.78 6.49 10.34
CA LEU A 239 15.98 5.92 9.00
C LEU A 239 15.28 4.58 8.79
N PHE A 240 15.26 3.67 9.75
CA PHE A 240 14.88 2.28 9.49
C PHE A 240 13.67 1.77 10.27
N LYS A 241 13.09 2.59 11.15
CA LYS A 241 11.89 2.19 11.87
C LYS A 241 10.65 2.36 10.99
N LEU A 242 9.90 1.29 10.82
CA LEU A 242 8.61 1.32 10.15
C LEU A 242 7.51 1.74 11.14
N PRO A 243 6.48 2.47 10.68
CA PRO A 243 5.41 2.93 11.56
C PRO A 243 4.67 1.75 12.19
N ASP A 244 4.04 2.00 13.33
CA ASP A 244 3.18 1.01 13.97
C ASP A 244 1.85 0.87 13.22
N HIS A 245 1.27 -0.33 13.19
CA HIS A 245 0.02 -0.60 12.50
C HIS A 245 -1.09 0.36 12.95
N ASP A 246 -1.29 0.51 14.27
CA ASP A 246 -2.40 1.28 14.81
C ASP A 246 -2.20 2.78 14.56
N SER A 247 -0.94 3.22 14.54
CA SER A 247 -0.59 4.59 14.17
C SER A 247 -0.99 4.92 12.73
N VAL A 248 -0.66 4.04 11.76
CA VAL A 248 -1.02 4.22 10.35
C VAL A 248 -2.53 4.21 10.15
N VAL A 249 -3.23 3.27 10.79
CA VAL A 249 -4.69 3.19 10.70
C VAL A 249 -5.35 4.45 11.27
N LYS A 250 -4.88 4.95 12.42
CA LYS A 250 -5.41 6.18 13.04
C LYS A 250 -5.16 7.40 12.15
N GLU A 251 -3.95 7.57 11.62
CA GLU A 251 -3.61 8.66 10.70
C GLU A 251 -4.45 8.63 9.43
N TYR A 252 -4.61 7.45 8.81
CA TYR A 252 -5.43 7.28 7.62
C TYR A 252 -6.89 7.65 7.88
N ARG A 253 -7.48 7.16 8.99
CA ARG A 253 -8.85 7.50 9.39
C ARG A 253 -8.99 9.00 9.61
N ALA A 254 -8.10 9.62 10.37
CA ALA A 254 -8.13 11.07 10.62
C ALA A 254 -8.03 11.89 9.32
N GLY A 255 -7.14 11.50 8.40
CA GLY A 255 -7.01 12.11 7.08
C GLY A 255 -8.28 11.97 6.23
N GLN A 256 -8.92 10.80 6.26
CA GLN A 256 -10.18 10.56 5.56
C GLN A 256 -11.32 11.40 6.13
N PHE A 257 -11.43 11.50 7.47
CA PHE A 257 -12.39 12.39 8.12
C PHE A 257 -12.17 13.85 7.74
N ARG A 258 -10.92 14.32 7.72
CA ARG A 258 -10.59 15.70 7.30
C ARG A 258 -11.00 15.97 5.86
N LYS A 259 -10.75 15.04 4.92
CA LYS A 259 -11.20 15.17 3.52
C LYS A 259 -12.73 15.23 3.43
N ILE A 260 -13.45 14.43 4.21
CA ILE A 260 -14.92 14.42 4.21
C ILE A 260 -15.47 15.74 4.76
N THR A 261 -14.92 16.25 5.87
CA THR A 261 -15.39 17.50 6.49
C THR A 261 -15.10 18.73 5.64
N THR A 262 -13.95 18.81 4.97
CA THR A 262 -13.62 19.95 4.10
C THR A 262 -14.43 19.98 2.80
N THR A 263 -14.84 18.81 2.29
CA THR A 263 -15.40 18.72 0.93
C THR A 263 -16.93 18.60 0.91
N SER A 264 -17.56 18.01 1.95
CA SER A 264 -18.98 17.61 1.89
C SER A 264 -19.91 18.34 2.85
N PHE A 265 -19.45 18.79 4.02
CA PHE A 265 -20.37 19.30 5.05
C PHE A 265 -20.47 20.83 5.13
N LEU A 266 -19.42 21.58 4.80
CA LEU A 266 -19.46 23.04 4.93
C LEU A 266 -20.39 23.68 3.90
N VAL A 267 -20.38 23.22 2.64
CA VAL A 267 -21.16 23.85 1.56
C VAL A 267 -22.69 23.71 1.74
N PRO A 268 -23.25 22.53 2.08
CA PRO A 268 -24.69 22.40 2.31
C PRO A 268 -25.15 23.03 3.63
N LEU A 269 -24.35 22.94 4.71
CA LEU A 269 -24.72 23.58 5.99
C LEU A 269 -24.73 25.10 5.87
N PHE A 270 -23.70 25.71 5.25
CA PHE A 270 -23.73 27.15 5.03
C PHE A 270 -24.84 27.53 4.05
N GLY A 271 -25.06 26.78 2.96
CA GLY A 271 -26.16 27.04 2.03
C GLY A 271 -27.54 27.00 2.70
N LEU A 272 -27.80 25.99 3.53
CA LEU A 272 -29.07 25.84 4.27
C LEU A 272 -29.22 26.90 5.37
N PHE A 273 -28.12 27.24 6.06
CA PHE A 273 -28.10 28.33 7.05
C PHE A 273 -28.32 29.71 6.41
N PHE A 274 -27.68 30.01 5.27
CA PHE A 274 -27.90 31.24 4.50
C PHE A 274 -29.32 31.31 3.93
N MET A 275 -29.88 30.20 3.46
CA MET A 275 -31.27 30.12 2.98
C MET A 275 -32.27 30.40 4.11
N LEU A 276 -32.05 29.86 5.31
CA LEU A 276 -32.90 30.11 6.49
C LEU A 276 -32.86 31.58 6.95
N ILE A 277 -31.68 32.23 6.85
CA ILE A 277 -31.53 33.65 7.24
C ILE A 277 -32.10 34.59 6.18
N SER A 278 -31.87 34.31 4.89
CA SER A 278 -32.15 35.22 3.78
C SER A 278 -33.58 35.12 3.23
N SER A 279 -34.28 34.02 3.50
CA SER A 279 -35.62 33.79 2.94
C SER A 279 -36.73 34.35 3.84
N ASN A 280 -37.44 35.38 3.38
CA ASN A 280 -38.63 35.94 4.03
C ASN A 280 -39.79 34.92 4.19
N LYS A 281 -39.73 33.79 3.48
CA LYS A 281 -40.70 32.68 3.58
C LYS A 281 -40.63 31.93 4.92
N PHE A 282 -39.47 31.93 5.58
CA PHE A 282 -39.28 31.36 6.93
C PHE A 282 -39.42 32.40 8.04
N SER A 283 -39.90 33.62 7.70
CA SER A 283 -40.17 34.69 8.67
C SER A 283 -41.01 34.23 9.89
N PRO A 284 -42.06 33.39 9.74
CA PRO A 284 -42.83 32.93 10.89
C PRO A 284 -41.99 32.07 11.86
N TYR A 285 -41.15 31.18 11.33
CA TYR A 285 -40.26 30.33 12.11
C TYR A 285 -39.11 31.13 12.75
N ARG A 286 -38.59 32.14 12.04
CA ARG A 286 -37.58 33.06 12.57
C ARG A 286 -38.14 33.90 13.71
N HIS A 287 -39.37 34.40 13.58
CA HIS A 287 -40.08 35.09 14.66
C HIS A 287 -40.32 34.16 15.84
N TYR A 288 -40.83 32.95 15.62
CA TYR A 288 -41.06 31.95 16.66
C TYR A 288 -39.78 31.56 17.42
N LEU A 289 -38.66 31.34 16.71
CA LEU A 289 -37.36 31.05 17.35
C LEU A 289 -36.82 32.26 18.12
N LEU A 290 -36.89 33.47 17.55
CA LEU A 290 -36.46 34.70 18.24
C LEU A 290 -37.32 34.99 19.47
N GLU A 291 -38.62 34.77 19.40
CA GLU A 291 -39.56 34.93 20.50
C GLU A 291 -39.32 33.90 21.60
N LYS A 292 -39.02 32.64 21.23
CA LYS A 292 -38.64 31.59 22.18
C LYS A 292 -37.32 31.89 22.89
N ILE A 293 -36.30 32.36 22.16
CA ILE A 293 -35.01 32.80 22.73
C ILE A 293 -35.19 34.04 23.61
N LYS A 294 -36.06 34.97 23.23
CA LYS A 294 -36.36 36.18 24.02
C LYS A 294 -37.15 35.81 25.29
N SER A 295 -38.06 34.84 25.22
CA SER A 295 -38.80 34.32 26.39
C SER A 295 -37.88 33.58 27.37
N SER A 296 -36.94 32.77 26.88
CA SER A 296 -35.97 32.08 27.76
C SER A 296 -34.95 33.05 28.36
N LYS A 297 -34.61 34.14 27.65
CA LYS A 297 -33.81 35.24 28.19
C LYS A 297 -34.58 35.98 29.29
N ASN A 298 -35.88 36.24 29.10
CA ASN A 298 -36.71 36.88 30.13
C ASN A 298 -36.92 35.99 31.37
N GLU A 299 -37.00 34.66 31.22
CA GLU A 299 -36.98 33.72 32.36
C GLU A 299 -35.63 33.71 33.09
N TRP A 300 -34.51 33.85 32.38
CA TRP A 300 -33.18 33.82 33.01
C TRP A 300 -32.81 35.14 33.71
N PHE A 301 -33.31 36.28 33.21
CA PHE A 301 -33.10 37.60 33.81
C PHE A 301 -34.21 38.04 34.80
N SER A 302 -35.25 37.23 35.02
CA SER A 302 -36.29 37.50 36.05
C SER A 302 -36.12 36.68 37.33
N VAL A 303 -35.05 35.88 37.44
CA VAL A 303 -34.73 35.09 38.63
C VAL A 303 -33.67 35.76 39.52
N ASP A 304 -32.98 36.79 39.04
CA ASP A 304 -31.92 37.50 39.80
C ASP A 304 -32.43 38.76 40.56
N GLU A 305 -33.75 38.98 40.62
CA GLU A 305 -34.37 40.10 41.37
C GLU A 305 -35.11 39.63 42.63
N ARG A 306 -34.83 38.41 43.13
CA ARG A 306 -35.40 37.87 44.38
C ARG A 306 -34.40 37.22 45.35
N GLU A 307 -33.12 37.53 45.22
CA GLU A 307 -32.15 37.36 46.30
C GLU A 307 -31.34 38.64 46.38
N ASN A 308 -31.86 39.66 47.08
CA ASN A 308 -31.10 40.67 47.82
C ASN A 308 -32.07 41.61 48.58
N GLU A 309 -33.02 41.05 49.32
CA GLU A 309 -33.55 41.70 50.52
C GLU A 309 -32.95 40.98 51.74
N LEU A 310 -31.72 41.36 52.09
CA LEU A 310 -31.21 41.33 53.46
C LEU A 310 -29.96 42.22 53.51
N LEU A 311 -30.22 43.52 53.68
CA LEU A 311 -29.53 44.48 54.55
C LEU A 311 -29.74 45.91 54.01
N SER A 312 -30.86 46.50 54.41
CA SER A 312 -31.01 47.95 54.64
C SER A 312 -29.93 48.39 55.65
N TYR A 313 -29.20 49.49 55.49
CA TYR A 313 -29.58 50.91 55.67
C TYR A 313 -28.26 51.77 55.57
N PRO A 314 -28.28 53.12 55.45
CA PRO A 314 -28.68 53.92 54.31
C PRO A 314 -27.60 54.99 53.96
N SER A 315 -27.73 55.67 52.82
CA SER A 315 -27.41 57.11 52.81
C SER A 315 -28.54 57.81 52.09
N ASP A 316 -29.54 58.19 52.87
CA ASP A 316 -30.38 59.34 52.53
C ASP A 316 -29.47 60.56 52.31
N ILE A 317 -29.73 61.31 51.24
CA ILE A 317 -30.12 62.72 51.33
C ILE A 317 -30.53 63.17 49.92
N ASP A 318 -31.85 63.36 49.80
CA ASP A 318 -32.58 64.44 49.16
C ASP A 318 -32.30 64.86 47.71
N SER A 319 -33.30 64.55 46.90
CA SER A 319 -34.05 65.45 46.01
C SER A 319 -33.62 66.93 45.93
N LYS A 320 -33.35 67.39 44.71
CA LYS A 320 -34.10 68.47 44.02
C LYS A 320 -33.54 68.64 42.61
N ILE A 321 -34.34 68.39 41.57
CA ILE A 321 -34.96 69.40 40.68
C ILE A 321 -34.06 70.62 40.45
N ILE A 322 -33.72 70.88 39.18
CA ILE A 322 -33.96 72.14 38.43
C ILE A 322 -32.99 72.24 37.24
N ASP A 323 -33.62 72.37 36.07
CA ASP A 323 -33.28 73.14 34.87
C ASP A 323 -31.94 73.00 34.11
N GLU A 324 -32.14 72.84 32.80
CA GLU A 324 -31.67 73.77 31.76
C GLU A 324 -30.16 74.04 31.68
N SER A 325 -29.52 73.42 30.69
CA SER A 325 -29.02 74.13 29.50
C SER A 325 -27.93 73.32 28.80
N ASP A 326 -27.88 73.52 27.49
CA ASP A 326 -26.77 73.17 26.61
C ASP A 326 -25.41 73.54 27.21
N TYR A 327 -24.40 72.72 26.99
CA TYR A 327 -23.24 73.06 26.14
C TYR A 327 -22.20 71.94 26.14
N ASN A 328 -21.71 71.69 24.93
CA ASN A 328 -20.52 70.93 24.58
C ASN A 328 -19.27 71.37 25.38
N ILE A 329 -18.37 70.42 25.63
CA ILE A 329 -16.89 70.47 25.65
C ILE A 329 -16.47 69.03 26.04
N GLY A 330 -15.49 68.34 25.49
CA GLY A 330 -14.31 68.69 24.70
C GLY A 330 -13.20 67.74 25.15
N TYR A 331 -12.61 67.01 24.21
CA TYR A 331 -11.50 66.07 24.41
C TYR A 331 -10.29 66.74 25.08
N TYR A 332 -9.61 66.03 25.99
CA TYR A 332 -8.14 66.07 26.03
C TYR A 332 -7.53 64.70 26.41
N SER A 333 -6.61 64.30 25.54
CA SER A 333 -5.63 63.23 25.71
C SER A 333 -4.56 63.67 26.71
N ALA A 334 -4.13 62.75 27.58
CA ALA A 334 -2.88 62.89 28.31
C ALA A 334 -2.00 61.66 28.09
N ARG A 335 -0.77 61.93 27.68
CA ARG A 335 0.31 61.01 27.35
C ARG A 335 1.29 61.01 28.53
N ASN A 336 1.83 59.83 28.83
CA ASN A 336 3.11 59.51 29.49
C ASN A 336 3.44 60.13 30.87
N PHE A 337 3.85 59.23 31.77
CA PHE A 337 5.20 59.29 32.33
C PHE A 337 5.90 57.96 32.09
#